data_AF-A0A966EQY1-F1
#
_entry.id   AF-A0A966EQY1-F1
#
_cell.length_a   1.000
_cell.length_b   1.000
_cell.length_c   1.000
_cell.angle_alpha   90.00
_cell.angle_beta   90.00
_cell.angle_gamma   90.00
#
_symmetry.space_group_name_H-M   'P 1'
#
loop_
_entity.id
_entity.type
_entity.pdbx_description
1 polymer ?
#
loop_
_entity_poly.entity_id
_entity_poly.type
_entity_poly.pdbx_seq_one_letter_code
_entity_poly.pdbx_strand_id
1 'polypeptide(L)' 'MKTGVFLFGGVEMDDAGAGPPLATDRRYSSAEAWRATEQLLQIGVEADRLGFDSYWLTEHH' A
#
# COMPACT_ATOMS: atom_id res chain seq x y z
N MET A 1 -24.60 8.41 4.57
CA MET A 1 -23.48 7.58 5.06
C MET A 1 -22.22 8.08 4.39
N LYS A 2 -21.08 8.16 5.09
CA LYS A 2 -19.78 8.51 4.52
C LYS A 2 -18.94 7.25 4.37
N THR A 3 -18.23 7.08 3.27
CA THR A 3 -17.44 5.88 2.94
C THR A 3 -16.03 6.28 2.55
N GLY A 4 -15.03 5.63 3.15
CA GLY A 4 -13.60 5.92 2.89
C GLY A 4 -12.83 4.67 2.48
N VAL A 5 -11.70 4.89 1.81
CA VAL A 5 -10.70 3.86 1.51
C VAL A 5 -9.59 3.94 2.56
N PHE A 6 -9.28 2.81 3.18
CA PHE A 6 -8.19 2.66 4.16
C PHE A 6 -7.26 1.54 3.69
N LEU A 7 -5.99 1.87 3.48
CA LEU A 7 -5.02 0.91 2.97
C LEU A 7 -3.62 1.15 3.54
N PHE A 8 -2.84 0.08 3.64
CA PHE A 8 -1.42 0.15 3.95
C PHE A 8 -0.65 0.31 2.63
N GLY A 9 0.07 1.42 2.49
CA GLY A 9 0.89 1.69 1.32
C GLY A 9 2.27 1.06 1.47
N GLY A 10 2.60 0.11 0.61
CA GLY A 10 3.90 -0.57 0.65
C GLY A 10 4.09 -1.55 -0.49
N VAL A 11 5.31 -2.07 -0.62
CA VAL A 11 5.60 -3.15 -1.57
C VAL A 11 4.82 -4.40 -1.16
N GLU A 12 4.18 -5.06 -2.12
CA GLU A 12 3.48 -6.32 -1.87
C GLU A 12 4.51 -7.41 -1.52
N MET A 13 4.52 -7.84 -0.27
CA MET A 13 5.46 -8.83 0.25
C MET A 13 4.81 -10.22 0.20
N ASP A 14 5.28 -11.09 -0.69
CA ASP A 14 4.80 -12.47 -0.81
C ASP A 14 5.23 -13.37 0.36
N ASP A 15 6.21 -12.92 1.15
CA ASP A 15 6.77 -13.57 2.33
C ASP A 15 6.41 -12.88 3.66
N ALA A 16 5.44 -11.97 3.65
CA ALA A 16 4.96 -11.34 4.88
C ALA A 16 4.29 -12.36 5.80
N GLY A 17 4.78 -12.45 7.05
CA GLY A 17 4.24 -13.36 8.04
C GLY A 17 5.06 -13.43 9.32
N ALA A 18 4.61 -14.27 10.25
CA ALA A 18 5.28 -14.51 11.54
C ALA A 18 6.50 -15.44 11.45
N GLY A 19 6.76 -16.01 10.27
CA GLY A 19 7.91 -16.86 9.99
C GLY A 19 9.08 -16.10 9.36
N PRO A 20 10.20 -16.79 9.09
CA PRO A 20 11.29 -16.24 8.28
C PRO A 20 10.82 -15.81 6.87
N PRO A 21 11.46 -14.81 6.24
CA PRO A 21 12.58 -14.02 6.77
C PRO A 21 12.13 -12.98 7.82
N LEU A 22 13.07 -12.54 8.66
CA LEU A 22 12.80 -11.42 9.58
C LEU A 22 12.46 -10.17 8.76
N ALA A 23 11.64 -9.28 9.32
CA ALA A 23 11.20 -8.07 8.61
C ALA A 23 12.37 -7.21 8.10
N THR A 24 13.48 -7.17 8.84
CA THR A 24 14.70 -6.43 8.47
C THR A 24 15.48 -7.04 7.31
N ASP A 25 15.20 -8.30 6.98
CA ASP A 25 15.89 -9.07 5.95
C ASP A 25 15.12 -9.08 4.63
N ARG A 26 13.87 -8.61 4.63
CA ARG A 26 13.10 -8.40 3.40
C ARG A 26 13.74 -7.29 2.59
N ARG A 27 14.04 -7.56 1.33
CA ARG A 27 14.69 -6.62 0.40
C ARG A 27 13.88 -6.53 -0.88
N TYR A 28 13.57 -5.30 -1.27
CA TYR A 28 12.91 -4.99 -2.53
C TYR A 28 13.74 -3.97 -3.29
N SER A 29 13.72 -4.07 -4.61
CA SER A 29 14.39 -3.16 -5.51
C SER A 29 13.70 -1.81 -5.57
N SER A 30 14.42 -0.78 -6.03
CA SER A 30 13.83 0.54 -6.30
C SER A 30 12.70 0.49 -7.32
N ALA A 31 12.75 -0.45 -8.28
CA ALA A 31 11.69 -0.63 -9.26
C ALA A 31 10.40 -1.15 -8.63
N GLU A 32 10.49 -2.09 -7.67
CA GLU A 32 9.33 -2.59 -6.93
C GLU A 32 8.72 -1.51 -6.04
N ALA A 33 9.55 -0.71 -5.37
CA ALA A 33 9.09 0.44 -4.59
C ALA A 33 8.40 1.49 -5.46
N TRP A 34 8.92 1.77 -6.66
CA TRP A 34 8.31 2.68 -7.61
C TRP A 34 6.95 2.17 -8.10
N ARG A 35 6.88 0.89 -8.50
CA ARG A 35 5.62 0.26 -8.93
C ARG A 35 4.54 0.37 -7.84
N ALA A 36 4.88 0.04 -6.60
CA ALA A 36 3.95 0.15 -5.47
C ALA A 36 3.46 1.59 -5.28
N THR A 37 4.34 2.58 -5.47
CA THR A 37 4.00 4.01 -5.41
C THR A 37 3.02 4.40 -6.52
N GLU A 38 3.25 3.95 -7.75
CA GLU A 38 2.34 4.22 -8.87
C GLU A 38 0.96 3.59 -8.63
N GLN A 39 0.91 2.35 -8.14
CA GLN A 39 -0.34 1.68 -7.78
C GLN A 39 -1.10 2.47 -6.69
N LEU A 40 -0.38 2.98 -5.68
CA LEU A 40 -0.96 3.80 -4.61
C LEU A 40 -1.69 5.03 -5.17
N LEU A 41 -1.02 5.75 -6.10
CA LEU A 41 -1.58 6.91 -6.77
C LEU A 41 -2.80 6.56 -7.62
N GLN A 42 -2.75 5.45 -8.36
CA GLN A 42 -3.89 4.99 -9.17
C GLN A 42 -5.11 4.64 -8.31
N ILE A 43 -4.92 4.03 -7.13
CA ILE A 43 -6.03 3.79 -6.20
C ILE A 43 -6.64 5.12 -5.74
N GLY A 44 -5.83 6.16 -5.49
CA GLY A 44 -6.33 7.49 -5.14
C GLY A 44 -7.19 8.12 -6.25
N VAL A 45 -6.70 8.05 -7.50
CA VAL A 45 -7.46 8.50 -8.69
C VAL A 45 -8.78 7.73 -8.82
N GLU A 46 -8.75 6.41 -8.63
CA GLU A 46 -9.92 5.57 -8.76
C GLU A 46 -10.92 5.78 -7.61
N ALA A 47 -10.43 6.02 -6.39
CA ALA A 47 -11.25 6.34 -5.24
C ALA A 47 -12.02 7.66 -5.44
N ASP A 48 -11.37 8.68 -6.00
CA ASP A 48 -12.02 9.93 -6.38
C ASP A 48 -13.07 9.70 -7.48
N ARG A 49 -12.71 8.96 -8.54
CA ARG A 49 -13.63 8.62 -9.63
C ARG A 49 -14.88 7.87 -9.16
N LEU A 50 -14.75 7.01 -8.16
CA LEU A 50 -15.83 6.23 -7.58
C LEU A 50 -16.64 7.00 -6.50
N GLY A 51 -16.20 8.20 -6.12
CA GLY A 51 -16.91 9.07 -5.18
C GLY A 51 -16.73 8.69 -3.71
N PHE A 52 -15.60 8.08 -3.34
CA PHE A 52 -15.27 7.90 -1.93
C PHE A 52 -15.03 9.25 -1.24
N ASP A 53 -15.46 9.36 0.01
CA ASP A 53 -15.36 10.61 0.77
C ASP A 53 -13.97 10.86 1.35
N SER A 54 -13.13 9.81 1.41
CA SER A 54 -11.77 9.93 1.93
C SER A 54 -10.86 8.80 1.47
N TYR A 55 -9.57 9.09 1.43
CA TYR A 55 -8.50 8.18 1.07
C TYR A 55 -7.39 8.28 2.13
N TRP A 56 -7.14 7.19 2.84
CA TRP A 56 -6.21 7.16 3.98
C TRP A 56 -5.16 6.09 3.81
N LEU A 57 -3.91 6.50 4.05
CA LEU A 57 -2.78 5.62 4.17
C LEU A 57 -2.51 5.35 5.65
N THR A 58 -2.49 4.09 6.04
CA THR A 58 -1.95 3.71 7.35
C THR A 58 -0.45 3.50 7.24
N GLU A 59 0.27 3.87 8.29
CA GLU A 59 1.71 3.64 8.43
C GLU A 59 2.00 2.61 9.52
N HIS A 60 3.18 2.00 9.45
CA HIS A 60 3.78 1.18 10.50
C HIS A 60 5.26 1.60 10.59
N HIS A 61 5.72 1.93 11.79
CA HIS A 61 7.11 2.33 12.07
C HIS A 61 7.99 1.12 12.36
#